data_AF-A0A1M7QHM0-F1
#
_entry.id   AF-A0A1M7QHM0-F1
#
_cell.length_a   1.000
_cell.length_b   1.000
_cell.length_c   1.000
_cell.angle_alpha   90.00
_cell.angle_beta   90.00
_cell.angle_gamma   90.00
#
_symmetry.space_group_name_H-M   'P 1'
#
loop_
_entity.id
_entity.type
_entity.pdbx_description
1 polymer ?
#
loop_
_entity_poly.entity_id
_entity_poly.type
_entity_poly.pdbx_seq_one_letter_code
_entity_poly.pdbx_strand_id
1 'polypeptide(L)'
;MKKLSFNLLVDGVPYMVKAEPFAFNSEQRYNVSFNGSETYIFAWDEDTLRYAPLGDIVTDLPMALEQEIASRLYEVTPSRE
;
A
#
# COMPACT_ATOMS: atom_id res chain seq x y z
N MET A 1 1.30 10.14 12.65
CA MET A 1 1.02 8.74 12.25
C MET A 1 2.34 7.99 12.16
N LYS A 2 2.39 6.69 12.46
CA LYS A 2 3.65 5.92 12.52
C LYS A 2 3.99 5.36 11.13
N LYS A 3 5.24 5.54 10.69
CA LYS A 3 5.74 4.93 9.45
C LYS A 3 5.78 3.41 9.61
N LEU A 4 5.40 2.70 8.56
CA LEU A 4 5.32 1.25 8.52
C LEU A 4 6.39 0.72 7.56
N SER A 5 7.06 -0.35 7.95
CA SER A 5 8.01 -1.03 7.10
C SER A 5 7.90 -2.53 7.32
N PHE A 6 7.76 -3.28 6.25
CA PHE A 6 7.61 -4.73 6.29
C PHE A 6 8.24 -5.37 5.06
N ASN A 7 8.66 -6.63 5.21
CA ASN A 7 9.22 -7.41 4.12
C ASN A 7 8.14 -8.34 3.57
N LEU A 8 8.01 -8.40 2.25
CA LEU A 8 7.17 -9.35 1.54
C LEU A 8 8.05 -10.29 0.73
N LEU A 9 7.59 -11.53 0.54
CA LEU A 9 8.18 -12.48 -0.39
C LEU A 9 7.10 -12.85 -1.40
N VAL A 10 7.18 -12.28 -2.60
CA VAL A 10 6.17 -12.46 -3.66
C VAL A 10 6.85 -13.20 -4.80
N ASP A 11 6.33 -14.38 -5.16
CA ASP A 11 6.89 -15.25 -6.21
C ASP A 11 8.41 -15.52 -6.04
N GLY A 12 8.88 -15.61 -4.79
CA GLY A 12 10.30 -15.82 -4.46
C GLY A 12 11.18 -14.57 -4.57
N VAL A 13 10.61 -13.42 -4.93
CA VAL A 13 11.30 -12.13 -4.96
C VAL A 13 11.05 -11.37 -3.64
N PRO A 14 12.11 -10.97 -2.92
CA PRO A 14 11.96 -10.20 -1.69
C PRO A 14 11.69 -8.71 -2.00
N TYR A 15 10.68 -8.16 -1.31
CA TYR A 15 10.33 -6.74 -1.37
C TYR A 15 10.39 -6.12 0.02
N MET A 16 11.21 -5.08 0.18
CA MET A 16 11.19 -4.24 1.37
C MET A 16 10.24 -3.07 1.13
N VAL A 17 9.06 -3.15 1.73
CA VAL A 17 8.00 -2.15 1.58
C VAL A 17 8.10 -1.12 2.71
N LYS A 18 7.99 0.16 2.35
CA LYS A 18 7.85 1.29 3.28
C LYS A 18 6.54 1.99 2.97
N ALA A 19 5.69 2.13 3.98
CA ALA A 19 4.42 2.81 3.88
C ALA A 19 4.35 3.96 4.88
N GLU A 20 4.09 5.16 4.39
CA GLU A 20 3.97 6.37 5.17
C GLU A 20 2.53 6.89 5.10
N PRO A 21 1.74 6.77 6.19
CA PRO A 21 0.39 7.30 6.23
C PRO A 21 0.38 8.84 6.14
N PHE A 22 -0.56 9.37 5.36
CA PHE A 22 -0.86 10.79 5.26
C PHE A 22 -2.36 11.02 5.08
N ALA A 23 -2.84 12.22 5.40
CA ALA A 23 -4.23 12.61 5.18
C ALA A 23 -4.33 13.52 3.96
N PHE A 24 -5.32 13.25 3.10
CA PHE A 24 -5.64 14.08 1.94
C PHE A 24 -7.15 14.20 1.79
N ASN A 25 -7.69 15.43 1.82
CA ASN A 25 -9.14 15.68 1.81
C ASN A 25 -9.92 14.86 2.88
N SER A 26 -9.38 14.80 4.10
CA SER A 26 -9.93 14.01 5.22
C SER A 26 -9.94 12.48 5.01
N GLU A 27 -9.32 11.98 3.95
CA GLU A 27 -9.11 10.55 3.71
C GLU A 27 -7.69 10.13 4.11
N GLN A 28 -7.58 8.97 4.76
CA GLN A 28 -6.28 8.37 5.07
C GLN A 28 -5.74 7.62 3.84
N ARG A 29 -4.54 8.02 3.43
CA ARG A 29 -3.78 7.44 2.32
C ARG A 29 -2.38 7.04 2.76
N TYR A 30 -1.69 6.29 1.93
CA TYR A 30 -0.36 5.77 2.19
C TYR A 30 0.57 6.06 1.03
N ASN A 31 1.71 6.69 1.29
CA ASN A 31 2.83 6.73 0.37
C ASN A 31 3.60 5.42 0.53
N VAL A 32 3.59 4.57 -0.50
CA VAL A 32 4.19 3.25 -0.48
C VAL A 32 5.34 3.21 -1.47
N SER A 33 6.52 2.84 -1.01
CA SER A 33 7.68 2.54 -1.86
C SER A 33 8.19 1.14 -1.55
N PHE A 34 8.71 0.45 -2.55
CA PHE A 34 9.27 -0.89 -2.41
C PHE A 34 10.65 -0.94 -3.04
N ASN A 35 11.63 -1.56 -2.36
CA ASN A 35 13.01 -1.72 -2.84
C ASN A 35 13.72 -0.42 -3.29
N GLY A 36 13.27 0.75 -2.84
CA GLY A 36 13.82 2.05 -3.26
C GLY A 36 13.29 2.55 -4.62
N SER A 37 12.27 1.90 -5.17
CA SER A 37 11.54 2.34 -6.37
C SER A 37 10.72 3.61 -6.14
N GLU A 38 9.97 4.01 -7.17
CA GLU A 38 9.00 5.08 -7.12
C GLU A 38 7.97 4.91 -5.98
N THR A 39 7.36 6.02 -5.59
CA THR A 39 6.35 6.05 -4.53
C THR A 39 4.96 5.98 -5.15
N TYR A 40 4.18 5.02 -4.69
CA TYR A 40 2.80 4.77 -5.08
C TYR A 40 1.87 5.25 -3.97
N ILE A 41 0.77 5.89 -4.33
CA ILE A 41 -0.23 6.33 -3.36
C ILE A 41 -1.28 5.24 -3.24
N PHE A 42 -1.39 4.60 -2.08
CA PHE A 42 -2.48 3.69 -1.77
C PHE A 42 -3.59 4.46 -1.05
N ALA A 43 -4.81 4.35 -1.54
CA ALA A 43 -6.02 4.88 -0.91
C ALA A 43 -7.03 3.75 -0.71
N TRP A 44 -8.01 3.98 0.14
CA TRP A 44 -9.06 3.00 0.31
C TRP A 44 -10.04 3.05 -0.86
N ASP A 45 -10.34 1.88 -1.39
CA ASP A 45 -11.32 1.69 -2.44
C ASP A 45 -12.59 1.06 -1.84
N GLU A 46 -13.70 1.81 -1.84
CA GLU A 46 -14.97 1.38 -1.25
C GLU A 46 -15.65 0.28 -2.09
N ASP A 47 -15.39 0.22 -3.39
CA ASP A 47 -15.94 -0.81 -4.29
C ASP A 47 -15.34 -2.19 -4.02
N THR A 48 -14.04 -2.25 -3.76
CA THR A 48 -13.31 -3.50 -3.51
C THR A 48 -12.98 -3.75 -2.04
N LEU A 49 -13.36 -2.83 -1.15
CA LEU A 49 -13.15 -2.88 0.30
C LEU A 49 -11.70 -3.19 0.68
N ARG A 50 -10.75 -2.54 0.01
CA ARG A 50 -9.31 -2.73 0.22
C ARG A 50 -8.53 -1.47 -0.11
N TYR A 51 -7.28 -1.39 0.34
CA TYR A 51 -6.36 -0.37 -0.15
C TYR A 51 -5.93 -0.70 -1.58
N ALA A 52 -6.03 0.26 -2.49
CA ALA A 52 -5.61 0.14 -3.88
C ALA A 52 -4.71 1.32 -4.26
N PRO A 53 -3.73 1.11 -5.16
CA PRO A 53 -2.88 2.19 -5.62
C PRO A 53 -3.68 3.12 -6.56
N LEU A 54 -3.40 4.42 -6.48
CA LEU A 54 -4.00 5.47 -7.30
C LEU A 54 -3.03 5.91 -8.42
N GLY A 55 -3.58 6.15 -9.61
CA GLY A 55 -2.88 6.78 -10.73
C GLY A 55 -2.51 5.83 -11.88
N ASP A 56 -1.92 6.39 -12.94
CA ASP A 56 -1.64 5.68 -14.21
C ASP A 56 -0.41 4.76 -14.13
N ILE A 57 0.52 5.05 -13.20
CA ILE A 57 1.73 4.26 -12.90
C ILE A 57 1.44 2.90 -12.24
N VAL A 58 0.16 2.60 -11.96
CA VAL A 58 -0.30 1.33 -11.39
C VAL A 58 -0.08 0.15 -12.35
N THR A 59 0.04 0.41 -13.65
CA THR A 59 0.21 -0.63 -14.68
C THR A 59 1.49 -1.46 -14.55
N ASP A 60 2.52 -0.99 -13.83
CA ASP A 60 3.80 -1.69 -13.67
C ASP A 60 3.88 -2.52 -12.37
N LEU A 61 2.88 -2.45 -11.49
CA LEU A 61 2.93 -3.13 -10.19
C LEU A 61 2.42 -4.58 -10.32
N PRO A 62 3.22 -5.61 -9.92
CA PRO A 62 2.76 -6.98 -9.96
C PRO A 62 1.51 -7.17 -9.08
N MET A 63 0.44 -7.75 -9.64
CA MET A 63 -0.84 -7.92 -8.94
C MET A 63 -0.69 -8.60 -7.57
N ALA A 64 0.15 -9.63 -7.46
CA ALA A 64 0.40 -10.31 -6.20
C ALA A 64 1.06 -9.40 -5.15
N LEU A 65 1.96 -8.50 -5.57
CA LEU A 65 2.59 -7.52 -4.69
C LEU A 65 1.56 -6.48 -4.21
N GLU A 66 0.69 -6.02 -5.11
CA GLU A 66 -0.40 -5.09 -4.77
C GLU A 66 -1.27 -5.65 -3.65
N GLN A 67 -1.74 -6.89 -3.84
CA GLN A 67 -2.67 -7.54 -2.93
C GLN A 67 -2.06 -7.76 -1.54
N GLU A 68 -0.79 -8.19 -1.49
CA GLU A 68 -0.08 -8.37 -0.23
C GLU A 68 0.12 -7.04 0.51
N ILE A 69 0.47 -5.96 -0.20
CA ILE A 69 0.58 -4.62 0.39
C ILE A 69 -0.78 -4.16 0.91
N ALA A 70 -1.84 -4.31 0.12
CA ALA A 70 -3.19 -3.92 0.48
C ALA A 70 -3.66 -4.60 1.78
N SER A 71 -3.43 -5.91 1.88
CA SER A 71 -3.76 -6.69 3.08
C SER A 71 -2.99 -6.18 4.30
N ARG A 72 -1.67 -5.95 4.15
CA ARG A 72 -0.84 -5.41 5.25
C ARG A 72 -1.28 -4.05 5.71
N LEU A 73 -1.63 -3.15 4.80
CA LEU A 73 -2.13 -1.81 5.13
C LEU A 73 -3.45 -1.88 5.88
N TYR A 74 -4.34 -2.82 5.53
CA TYR A 74 -5.59 -3.05 6.25
C TYR A 74 -5.34 -3.53 7.69
N GLU A 75 -4.51 -4.57 7.87
CA GLU A 75 -4.20 -5.14 9.20
C GLU A 75 -3.63 -4.11 10.18
N VAL A 76 -2.81 -3.18 9.68
CA VAL A 76 -2.13 -2.16 10.51
C VAL A 76 -2.93 -0.86 10.65
N THR A 77 -4.12 -0.76 10.03
CA THR A 77 -5.06 0.35 10.18
C THR A 77 -6.26 -0.10 11.01
N PRO A 78 -6.15 -0.14 12.35
CA PRO A 78 -7.17 -0.74 13.23
C PRO A 78 -8.45 0.10 13.39
N SER A 79 -8.79 0.99 12.45
CA SER A 79 -9.77 2.07 12.68
C SER A 79 -11.01 2.03 11.77
N ARG A 80 -11.33 0.91 11.14
CA ARG A 80 -12.58 0.74 10.39
C ARG A 80 -13.36 -0.47 10.92
N GLU A 81 -13.86 -0.31 12.15
CA GLU A 81 -14.98 -1.10 12.72
C GLU A 81 -16.24 -0.23 12.76
#